data_AF-A0A3S1G8W5-F1
#
_entry.id   AF-A0A3S1G8W5-F1
#
_cell.length_a   1.000
_cell.length_b   1.000
_cell.length_c   1.000
_cell.angle_alpha   90.00
_cell.angle_beta   90.00
_cell.angle_gamma   90.00
#
_symmetry.space_group_name_H-M   'P 1'
#
loop_
_entity.id
_entity.type
_entity.pdbx_description
1 polymer ?
#
loop_
_entity_poly.entity_id
_entity_poly.type
_entity_poly.pdbx_seq_one_letter_code
_entity_poly.pdbx_strand_id
1 'polypeptide(L)'
;GIKLGAEVTVVGPYGTCFRRDERQGPLILVGAGSGMSPIWSILNDHLKSGEKRPVYFFYGARTRNDLFYLDRIAELIGQHSDVTFIPVLSHATDDAEWEGERGFVHQSVDAKLKQLAVDGQGDVHACGPPPMIDALQPVLFMNGFETERIFFDKFTTSAGATPAH
;
A
#
# COMPACT_ATOMS: atom_id res chain seq x y z
N GLY A 1 -13.43 24.26 -5.54
CA GLY A 1 -12.94 23.05 -6.21
C GLY A 1 -12.46 23.40 -7.60
N ILE A 2 -11.43 22.73 -8.09
CA ILE A 2 -10.92 22.83 -9.46
C ILE A 2 -12.02 22.37 -10.43
N LYS A 3 -12.18 23.05 -11.57
CA LYS A 3 -13.19 22.74 -12.60
C LYS A 3 -12.51 22.25 -13.87
N LEU A 4 -13.28 21.57 -14.73
CA LEU A 4 -12.85 21.21 -16.08
C LEU A 4 -12.39 22.47 -16.83
N GLY A 5 -11.22 22.39 -17.47
CA GLY A 5 -10.59 23.51 -18.20
C GLY A 5 -9.69 24.41 -17.35
N ALA A 6 -9.53 24.16 -16.05
CA ALA A 6 -8.56 24.87 -15.23
C ALA A 6 -7.12 24.43 -15.57
N GLU A 7 -6.22 25.40 -15.72
CA GLU A 7 -4.79 25.13 -15.82
C GLU A 7 -4.22 24.78 -14.44
N VAL A 8 -3.39 23.73 -14.40
CA VAL A 8 -2.74 23.25 -13.17
C VAL A 8 -1.26 23.12 -13.46
N THR A 9 -0.43 23.84 -12.70
CA THR A 9 1.03 23.70 -12.77
C THR A 9 1.48 22.61 -11.79
N VAL A 10 2.24 21.64 -12.31
CA VAL A 10 2.80 20.54 -11.52
C VAL A 10 4.32 20.61 -11.63
N VAL A 11 5.02 20.46 -10.51
CA VAL A 11 6.49 20.45 -10.44
C VAL A 11 6.94 19.16 -9.75
N GLY A 12 7.91 18.45 -10.35
CA GLY A 12 8.39 17.15 -9.90
C GLY A 12 9.20 16.45 -11.01
N PRO A 13 9.49 15.14 -10.88
CA PRO A 13 9.10 14.24 -9.79
C PRO A 13 9.94 14.42 -8.52
N TYR A 14 9.35 14.12 -7.37
CA TYR A 14 10.00 14.06 -6.06
C TYR A 14 9.62 12.76 -5.34
N GLY A 15 10.41 12.34 -4.35
CA GLY A 15 10.15 11.17 -3.51
C GLY A 15 11.12 10.01 -3.75
N THR A 16 11.13 9.07 -2.80
CA THR A 16 12.07 7.92 -2.79
C THR A 16 11.37 6.56 -2.80
N CYS A 17 10.04 6.55 -2.78
CA CYS A 17 9.21 5.34 -2.79
C CYS A 17 8.81 4.99 -4.25
N PHE A 18 9.71 4.31 -4.95
CA PHE A 18 9.52 3.80 -6.32
C PHE A 18 10.03 2.37 -6.43
N ARG A 19 9.55 1.61 -7.43
CA ARG A 19 9.92 0.20 -7.63
C ARG A 19 11.44 0.06 -7.79
N ARG A 20 12.01 -1.00 -7.20
CA ARG A 20 13.42 -1.37 -7.36
C ARG A 20 13.54 -2.53 -8.34
N ASP A 21 14.40 -2.39 -9.34
CA ASP A 21 14.69 -3.41 -10.34
C ASP A 21 15.62 -4.51 -9.77
N GLU A 22 15.60 -5.69 -10.41
CA GLU A 22 16.55 -6.79 -10.19
C GLU A 22 16.59 -7.32 -8.74
N ARG A 23 15.45 -7.26 -8.05
CA ARG A 23 15.31 -7.72 -6.67
C ARG A 23 14.74 -9.14 -6.62
N GLN A 24 15.20 -9.91 -5.64
CA GLN A 24 14.69 -11.25 -5.35
C GLN A 24 13.70 -11.23 -4.19
N GLY A 25 12.82 -12.23 -4.12
CA GLY A 25 11.80 -12.37 -3.08
C GLY A 25 10.48 -11.66 -3.41
N PRO A 26 9.47 -11.76 -2.53
CA PRO A 26 8.14 -11.18 -2.79
C PRO A 26 8.15 -9.65 -2.76
N LEU A 27 7.26 -9.02 -3.53
CA LEU A 27 6.98 -7.58 -3.46
C LEU A 27 5.76 -7.35 -2.55
N ILE A 28 5.96 -6.71 -1.41
CA ILE A 28 4.88 -6.42 -0.46
C ILE A 28 4.47 -4.96 -0.64
N LEU A 29 3.21 -4.76 -1.01
CA LEU A 29 2.63 -3.46 -1.29
C LEU A 29 1.56 -3.16 -0.24
N VAL A 30 1.69 -2.06 0.49
CA VAL A 30 0.77 -1.69 1.57
C VAL A 30 0.22 -0.28 1.36
N GLY A 31 -1.03 -0.17 0.92
CA GLY A 31 -1.73 1.11 0.77
C GLY A 31 -2.79 1.32 1.85
N ALA A 32 -3.01 2.57 2.26
CA ALA A 32 -4.25 2.94 2.95
C ALA A 32 -4.73 4.35 2.56
N GLY A 33 -6.05 4.51 2.45
CA GLY A 33 -6.66 5.76 2.01
C GLY A 33 -6.09 6.23 0.66
N SER A 34 -5.70 7.51 0.56
CA SER A 34 -5.08 8.08 -0.64
C SER A 34 -3.72 7.49 -1.00
N GLY A 35 -3.05 6.79 -0.06
CA GLY A 35 -1.81 6.06 -0.33
C GLY A 35 -1.95 4.87 -1.25
N MET A 36 -3.19 4.50 -1.57
CA MET A 36 -3.49 3.65 -2.70
C MET A 36 -2.87 4.15 -4.02
N SER A 37 -2.83 5.46 -4.27
CA SER A 37 -2.37 6.01 -5.57
C SER A 37 -0.90 5.67 -5.89
N PRO A 38 0.09 5.97 -5.03
CA PRO A 38 1.49 5.60 -5.31
C PRO A 38 1.70 4.09 -5.32
N ILE A 39 1.02 3.34 -4.45
CA ILE A 39 1.12 1.87 -4.43
C ILE A 39 0.57 1.26 -5.73
N TRP A 40 -0.54 1.78 -6.24
CA TRP A 40 -1.10 1.41 -7.54
C TRP A 40 -0.12 1.69 -8.67
N SER A 41 0.58 2.84 -8.63
CA SER A 41 1.63 3.18 -9.59
C SER A 41 2.77 2.15 -9.58
N ILE A 42 3.27 1.77 -8.40
CA ILE A 42 4.34 0.77 -8.24
C ILE A 42 3.90 -0.61 -8.74
N LEU A 43 2.67 -1.02 -8.44
CA LEU A 43 2.10 -2.27 -8.94
C LEU A 43 2.06 -2.29 -10.47
N ASN A 44 1.54 -1.23 -11.09
CA ASN A 44 1.45 -1.14 -12.55
C ASN A 44 2.83 -1.12 -13.21
N ASP A 45 3.81 -0.44 -12.61
CA ASP A 45 5.18 -0.45 -13.09
C ASP A 45 5.80 -1.85 -13.02
N HIS A 46 5.56 -2.58 -11.92
CA HIS A 46 6.01 -3.96 -11.75
C HIS A 46 5.41 -4.89 -12.82
N LEU A 47 4.10 -4.79 -13.06
CA LEU A 47 3.45 -5.64 -14.07
C LEU A 47 3.95 -5.35 -15.49
N LYS A 48 4.28 -4.09 -15.78
CA LYS A 48 4.86 -3.69 -17.06
C LYS A 48 6.30 -4.13 -17.25
N SER A 49 7.09 -4.26 -16.17
CA SER A 49 8.48 -4.74 -16.27
C SER A 49 8.55 -6.20 -16.73
N GLY A 50 7.46 -6.96 -16.57
CA GLY A 50 7.38 -8.37 -16.94
C GLY A 50 7.99 -9.32 -15.91
N GLU A 51 8.50 -8.79 -14.80
CA GLU A 51 8.95 -9.59 -13.65
C GLU A 51 7.81 -10.44 -13.09
N LYS A 52 8.17 -11.61 -12.55
CA LYS A 52 7.22 -12.65 -12.08
C LYS A 52 7.40 -13.00 -10.61
N ARG A 53 7.92 -12.06 -9.81
CA ARG A 53 8.02 -12.26 -8.36
C ARG A 53 6.61 -12.17 -7.75
N PRO A 54 6.29 -12.97 -6.71
CA PRO A 54 5.01 -12.88 -6.04
C PRO A 54 4.77 -11.48 -5.48
N VAL A 55 3.56 -10.94 -5.69
CA VAL A 55 3.14 -9.64 -5.17
C VAL A 55 2.02 -9.84 -4.15
N TYR A 56 2.19 -9.27 -2.96
CA TYR A 56 1.16 -9.23 -1.93
C TYR A 56 0.70 -7.80 -1.74
N PHE A 57 -0.52 -7.51 -2.19
CA PHE A 57 -1.07 -6.17 -2.21
C PHE A 57 -2.14 -5.99 -1.14
N PHE A 58 -1.75 -5.34 -0.05
CA PHE A 58 -2.61 -4.99 1.07
C PHE A 58 -3.22 -3.60 0.87
N TYR A 59 -4.54 -3.50 1.02
CA TYR A 59 -5.23 -2.22 0.98
C TYR A 59 -6.10 -2.04 2.22
N GLY A 60 -5.62 -1.19 3.14
CA GLY A 60 -6.26 -0.86 4.39
C GLY A 60 -7.26 0.29 4.28
N ALA A 61 -8.44 0.10 4.85
CA ALA A 61 -9.50 1.10 4.95
C ALA A 61 -10.25 1.00 6.29
N ARG A 62 -11.14 1.96 6.57
CA ARG A 62 -12.04 1.87 7.73
C ARG A 62 -13.22 0.98 7.37
N THR A 63 -13.95 1.35 6.33
CA THR A 63 -15.14 0.68 5.84
C THR A 63 -15.01 0.34 4.35
N ARG A 64 -15.91 -0.48 3.83
CA ARG A 64 -15.95 -0.85 2.40
C ARG A 64 -16.06 0.37 1.48
N ASN A 65 -16.78 1.41 1.91
CA ASN A 65 -16.96 2.64 1.13
C ASN A 65 -15.68 3.47 0.97
N ASP A 66 -14.67 3.22 1.80
CA ASP A 66 -13.37 3.89 1.71
C ASP A 66 -12.42 3.19 0.71
N LEU A 67 -12.78 2.00 0.24
CA LEU A 67 -12.04 1.28 -0.79
C LEU A 67 -12.51 1.73 -2.18
N PHE A 68 -11.59 2.15 -3.02
CA PHE A 68 -11.86 2.52 -4.41
C PHE A 68 -11.06 1.67 -5.39
N TYR A 69 -11.47 1.71 -6.66
CA TYR A 69 -10.89 0.92 -7.76
C TYR A 69 -10.99 -0.61 -7.61
N LEU A 70 -11.89 -1.12 -6.76
CA LEU A 70 -12.07 -2.57 -6.56
C LEU A 70 -12.31 -3.33 -7.87
N ASP A 71 -13.14 -2.81 -8.78
CA ASP A 71 -13.40 -3.46 -10.08
C ASP A 71 -12.12 -3.55 -10.95
N ARG A 72 -11.32 -2.47 -10.96
CA ARG A 72 -10.05 -2.44 -11.71
C ARG A 72 -9.00 -3.35 -11.08
N ILE A 73 -8.96 -3.42 -9.76
CA ILE A 73 -8.10 -4.34 -9.01
C ILE A 73 -8.48 -5.77 -9.36
N ALA A 74 -9.77 -6.11 -9.34
CA ALA A 74 -10.28 -7.43 -9.68
C ALA A 74 -9.94 -7.84 -11.12
N GLU A 75 -10.12 -6.95 -12.09
CA GLU A 75 -9.74 -7.19 -13.49
C GLU A 75 -8.23 -7.47 -13.62
N LEU A 76 -7.41 -6.63 -12.97
CA LEU A 76 -5.95 -6.78 -12.98
C LEU A 76 -5.51 -8.12 -12.38
N ILE A 77 -6.05 -8.52 -11.24
CA ILE A 77 -5.72 -9.80 -10.61
C ILE A 77 -6.14 -10.98 -11.49
N GLY A 78 -7.29 -10.87 -12.17
CA GLY A 78 -7.76 -11.89 -13.11
C GLY A 78 -6.78 -12.14 -14.27
N GLN A 79 -5.93 -11.17 -14.60
CA GLN A 79 -4.91 -11.26 -15.64
C GLN A 79 -3.51 -11.64 -15.10
N HIS A 80 -3.31 -11.56 -13.78
CA HIS A 80 -2.00 -11.70 -13.13
C HIS A 80 -2.06 -12.61 -11.90
N SER A 81 -1.81 -13.91 -12.10
CA SER A 81 -1.81 -14.92 -11.04
C SER A 81 -0.78 -14.68 -9.94
N ASP A 82 0.28 -13.91 -10.23
CA ASP A 82 1.36 -13.62 -9.29
C ASP A 82 0.98 -12.53 -8.28
N VAL A 83 -0.19 -11.89 -8.44
CA VAL A 83 -0.68 -10.82 -7.57
C VAL A 83 -1.78 -11.34 -6.66
N THR A 84 -1.53 -11.30 -5.35
CA THR A 84 -2.54 -11.57 -4.33
C THR A 84 -3.00 -10.28 -3.69
N PHE A 85 -4.27 -9.92 -3.87
CA PHE A 85 -4.88 -8.75 -3.24
C PHE A 85 -5.55 -9.11 -1.92
N ILE A 86 -5.31 -8.28 -0.91
CA ILE A 86 -5.69 -8.51 0.48
C ILE A 86 -6.31 -7.22 1.01
N PRO A 87 -7.63 -7.01 0.82
CA PRO A 87 -8.29 -5.84 1.38
C PRO A 87 -8.49 -6.04 2.89
N VAL A 88 -8.24 -4.98 3.66
CA VAL A 88 -8.31 -5.00 5.14
C VAL A 88 -9.18 -3.87 5.65
N LEU A 89 -10.18 -4.20 6.46
CA LEU A 89 -11.09 -3.23 7.07
C LEU A 89 -10.96 -3.18 8.59
N SER A 90 -10.62 -1.99 9.11
CA SER A 90 -10.47 -1.76 10.55
C SER A 90 -11.79 -1.59 11.29
N HIS A 91 -12.86 -1.20 10.60
CA HIS A 91 -14.20 -1.01 11.15
C HIS A 91 -15.23 -1.86 10.39
N ALA A 92 -14.91 -3.13 10.16
CA ALA A 92 -15.84 -4.08 9.53
C ALA A 92 -16.80 -4.75 10.54
N THR A 93 -16.75 -4.43 11.84
CA THR A 93 -17.59 -5.07 12.87
C THR A 93 -19.08 -5.03 12.55
N ASP A 94 -19.51 -3.99 11.84
CA ASP A 94 -20.91 -3.78 11.46
C ASP A 94 -21.24 -4.26 10.03
N ASP A 95 -20.24 -4.79 9.30
CA ASP A 95 -20.39 -5.33 7.95
C ASP A 95 -20.31 -6.86 8.00
N ALA A 96 -21.49 -7.49 8.10
CA ALA A 96 -21.63 -8.94 8.15
C ALA A 96 -21.30 -9.63 6.81
N GLU A 97 -21.34 -8.89 5.70
CA GLU A 97 -21.06 -9.41 4.35
C GLU A 97 -19.57 -9.30 3.99
N TRP A 98 -18.74 -8.71 4.87
CA TRP A 98 -17.31 -8.59 4.63
C TRP A 98 -16.56 -9.92 4.82
N GLU A 99 -16.08 -10.49 3.72
CA GLU A 99 -15.30 -11.73 3.70
C GLU A 99 -13.78 -11.51 3.75
N GLY A 100 -13.31 -10.26 3.63
CA GLY A 100 -11.89 -9.92 3.65
C GLY A 100 -11.29 -9.86 5.06
N GLU A 101 -10.03 -9.42 5.12
CA GLU A 101 -9.32 -9.29 6.39
C GLU A 101 -9.94 -8.21 7.27
N ARG A 102 -9.95 -8.45 8.59
CA ARG A 102 -10.55 -7.57 9.60
C ARG A 102 -9.46 -7.09 10.57
N GLY A 103 -9.55 -5.82 10.97
CA GLY A 103 -8.59 -5.20 11.87
C GLY A 103 -7.65 -4.24 11.15
N PHE A 104 -6.46 -4.02 11.69
CA PHE A 104 -5.50 -3.08 11.12
C PHE A 104 -4.58 -3.77 10.11
N VAL A 105 -4.28 -3.08 9.01
CA VAL A 105 -3.49 -3.64 7.88
C VAL A 105 -2.14 -4.23 8.30
N HIS A 106 -1.45 -3.65 9.28
CA HIS A 106 -0.17 -4.17 9.77
C HIS A 106 -0.31 -5.56 10.42
N GLN A 107 -1.48 -5.90 10.99
CA GLN A 107 -1.75 -7.22 11.58
C GLN A 107 -1.94 -8.27 10.48
N SER A 108 -2.66 -7.94 9.41
CA SER A 108 -2.81 -8.83 8.24
C SER A 108 -1.48 -9.02 7.51
N VAL A 109 -0.65 -7.97 7.43
CA VAL A 109 0.73 -8.07 6.92
C VAL A 109 1.54 -9.04 7.77
N ASP A 110 1.56 -8.87 9.10
CA ASP A 110 2.29 -9.77 10.02
C ASP A 110 1.87 -11.24 9.84
N ALA A 111 0.56 -11.49 9.86
CA ALA A 111 0.00 -12.83 9.71
C ALA A 111 0.41 -13.47 8.37
N LYS A 112 0.34 -12.72 7.27
CA LYS A 112 0.72 -13.21 5.94
C LYS A 112 2.22 -13.47 5.83
N LEU A 113 3.07 -12.57 6.33
CA LEU A 113 4.52 -12.74 6.29
C LEU A 113 4.97 -13.99 7.08
N LYS A 114 4.37 -14.22 8.25
CA LYS A 114 4.57 -15.45 9.04
C LYS A 114 4.09 -16.71 8.31
N GLN A 115 2.90 -16.66 7.71
CA GLN A 115 2.36 -17.78 6.92
C GLN A 115 3.30 -18.18 5.79
N LEU A 116 3.92 -17.20 5.13
CA LEU A 116 4.80 -17.41 3.98
C LEU A 116 6.26 -17.69 4.36
N ALA A 117 6.61 -17.54 5.64
CA ALA A 117 7.98 -17.64 6.13
C ALA A 117 8.97 -16.77 5.33
N VAL A 118 8.60 -15.50 5.07
CA VAL A 118 9.37 -14.59 4.19
C VAL A 118 10.74 -14.25 4.77
N ASP A 119 10.90 -14.19 6.09
CA ASP A 119 12.16 -13.98 6.81
C ASP A 119 13.04 -12.86 6.21
N GLY A 120 12.45 -11.66 6.06
CA GLY A 120 13.12 -10.48 5.53
C GLY A 120 13.39 -10.46 4.01
N GLN A 121 13.03 -11.52 3.29
CA GLN A 121 13.24 -11.57 1.84
C GLN A 121 12.26 -10.67 1.09
N GLY A 122 12.72 -10.02 0.02
CA GLY A 122 11.89 -9.17 -0.82
C GLY A 122 12.00 -7.67 -0.50
N ASP A 123 10.97 -6.93 -0.88
CA ASP A 123 10.88 -5.47 -0.68
C ASP A 123 9.48 -5.09 -0.24
N VAL A 124 9.40 -4.06 0.59
CA VAL A 124 8.15 -3.50 1.09
C VAL A 124 8.02 -2.06 0.60
N HIS A 125 6.92 -1.76 -0.07
CA HIS A 125 6.50 -0.39 -0.37
C HIS A 125 5.20 -0.09 0.36
N ALA A 126 5.22 0.92 1.22
CA ALA A 126 4.07 1.30 2.02
C ALA A 126 3.71 2.77 1.85
N CYS A 127 2.42 3.08 1.79
CA CYS A 127 1.98 4.46 1.69
C CYS A 127 0.61 4.66 2.33
N GLY A 128 0.52 5.66 3.21
CA GLY A 128 -0.72 5.91 3.94
C GLY A 128 -0.55 6.90 5.10
N PRO A 129 -1.57 6.98 5.98
CA PRO A 129 -1.55 7.84 7.15
C PRO A 129 -0.37 7.50 8.09
N PRO A 130 0.22 8.48 8.80
CA PRO A 130 1.35 8.25 9.70
C PRO A 130 1.11 7.11 10.71
N PRO A 131 -0.05 7.01 11.39
CA PRO A 131 -0.31 5.92 12.33
C PRO A 131 -0.24 4.52 11.70
N MET A 132 -0.58 4.39 10.41
CA MET A 132 -0.48 3.11 9.71
C MET A 132 0.99 2.72 9.47
N ILE A 133 1.79 3.67 9.00
CA ILE A 133 3.22 3.42 8.73
C ILE A 133 3.98 3.16 10.03
N ASP A 134 3.69 3.94 11.08
CA ASP A 134 4.32 3.78 12.40
C ASP A 134 4.02 2.40 13.01
N ALA A 135 2.81 1.87 12.81
CA ALA A 135 2.46 0.53 13.28
C ALA A 135 3.03 -0.59 12.38
N LEU A 136 3.24 -0.32 11.09
CA LEU A 136 3.77 -1.30 10.14
C LEU A 136 5.28 -1.54 10.35
N GLN A 137 6.05 -0.51 10.67
CA GLN A 137 7.52 -0.61 10.78
C GLN A 137 7.97 -1.70 11.78
N PRO A 138 7.50 -1.73 13.05
CA PRO A 138 7.89 -2.79 14.00
C PRO A 138 7.53 -4.19 13.52
N VAL A 139 6.39 -4.36 12.84
CA VAL A 139 5.97 -5.64 12.26
C VAL A 139 7.00 -6.13 11.23
N LEU A 140 7.43 -5.25 10.32
CA LEU A 140 8.41 -5.61 9.30
C LEU A 140 9.77 -5.99 9.92
N PHE A 141 10.23 -5.23 10.93
CA PHE A 141 11.46 -5.56 11.65
C PHE A 141 11.38 -6.91 12.36
N MET A 142 10.26 -7.21 13.02
CA MET A 142 10.05 -8.51 13.67
C MET A 142 9.98 -9.68 12.66
N ASN A 143 9.67 -9.40 11.40
CA ASN A 143 9.68 -10.37 10.31
C ASN A 143 11.02 -10.36 9.52
N GLY A 144 12.08 -9.76 10.06
CA GLY A 144 13.44 -9.83 9.52
C GLY A 144 13.77 -8.84 8.40
N PHE A 145 12.89 -7.88 8.08
CA PHE A 145 13.19 -6.90 7.03
C PHE A 145 14.22 -5.87 7.48
N GLU A 146 15.28 -5.75 6.69
CA GLU A 146 16.27 -4.67 6.80
C GLU A 146 15.71 -3.34 6.32
N THR A 147 16.20 -2.23 6.88
CA THR A 147 15.72 -0.87 6.55
C THR A 147 15.80 -0.53 5.07
N GLU A 148 16.80 -1.05 4.36
CA GLU A 148 17.07 -0.84 2.94
C GLU A 148 16.07 -1.57 2.04
N ARG A 149 15.22 -2.42 2.62
CA ARG A 149 14.13 -3.14 1.95
C ARG A 149 12.76 -2.55 2.27
N ILE A 150 12.69 -1.53 3.11
CA ILE A 150 11.44 -0.90 3.55
C ILE A 150 11.39 0.54 3.01
N PHE A 151 10.52 0.75 2.03
CA PHE A 151 10.26 2.05 1.43
C PHE A 151 8.88 2.52 1.85
N PHE A 152 8.77 3.74 2.38
CA PHE A 152 7.48 4.28 2.73
C PHE A 152 7.33 5.76 2.43
N ASP A 153 6.09 6.17 2.19
CA ASP A 153 5.70 7.57 2.11
C ASP A 153 4.55 7.83 3.10
N LYS A 154 4.79 8.74 4.05
CA LYS A 154 3.85 9.15 5.10
C LYS A 154 3.16 10.43 4.62
N PHE A 155 1.86 10.37 4.35
CA PHE A 155 1.11 11.60 4.12
C PHE A 155 0.86 12.30 5.44
N THR A 156 1.72 13.25 5.76
CA THR A 156 1.39 14.23 6.78
C THR A 156 0.48 15.27 6.13
N THR A 157 -0.67 15.54 6.74
CA THR A 157 -1.35 16.81 6.46
C THR A 157 -0.36 17.90 6.86
N SER A 158 -0.02 18.81 5.95
CA SER A 158 0.74 20.01 6.32
C SER A 158 0.00 20.67 7.48
N ALA A 159 0.56 20.56 8.69
CA ALA A 159 -0.02 21.18 9.87
C ALA A 159 -0.17 22.68 9.56
N GLY A 160 -1.33 23.22 9.90
CA GLY A 160 -1.83 24.50 9.42
C GLY A 160 -0.78 25.61 9.40
N ALA A 161 -0.78 26.38 8.30
CA ALA A 161 -0.30 27.74 8.34
C ALA A 161 -1.12 28.48 9.42
N THR A 162 -0.57 28.62 10.61
CA THR A 162 -1.07 29.58 11.59
C THR A 162 -1.01 30.95 10.91
N PRO A 163 -2.12 31.70 10.78
CA PRO A 163 -2.03 33.09 10.36
C PRO A 163 -1.17 33.81 11.39
N ALA A 164 -0.05 34.37 10.97
CA ALA A 164 0.68 35.32 11.79
C ALA A 164 -0.27 36.51 12.05
N HIS A 165 -0.56 36.76 13.33
CA HIS A 165 -1.12 38.03 13.79
C HIS A 165 -0.02 39.08 13.85
#